data_AF-F4N9G8-F1
#
_entry.id   AF-F4N9G8-F1
#
_cell.length_a   1.000
_cell.length_b   1.000
_cell.length_c   1.000
_cell.angle_alpha   90.00
_cell.angle_beta   90.00
_cell.angle_gamma   90.00
#
_symmetry.space_group_name_H-M   'P 1'
#
loop_
_entity.id
_entity.type
_entity.pdbx_description
1 polymer ?
#
loop_
_entity_poly.entity_id
_entity_poly.type
_entity_poly.pdbx_seq_one_letter_code
_entity_poly.pdbx_strand_id
1 'polypeptide(L)'
;IGAANNLLAAMIDNHIYWGNEPALDARRIAWRRALDMNDRALRRVTVALGGSANGFPREDGFDITVASEVMAVFCLATDLGDLQRRLGAMVIGETRDRRVIRVADIMASGAMTALLKDALAPNLVQTLEHNPALIHGGPFANIAHGCNSVIAT
;
A
#
# COMPACT_ATOMS: atom_id res chain seq x y z
N ILE A 1 -7.44 -3.62 -0.63
CA ILE A 1 -6.31 -2.73 -1.01
C ILE A 1 -6.08 -1.62 0.01
N GLY A 2 -6.99 -0.67 0.19
CA GLY A 2 -6.80 0.46 1.12
C GLY A 2 -6.44 0.04 2.56
N ALA A 3 -7.07 -1.02 3.08
CA ALA A 3 -6.73 -1.59 4.38
C ALA A 3 -5.26 -2.07 4.47
N ALA A 4 -4.77 -2.79 3.46
CA ALA A 4 -3.38 -3.24 3.43
C ALA A 4 -2.39 -2.07 3.31
N ASN A 5 -2.70 -1.06 2.49
CA ASN A 5 -1.89 0.16 2.37
C ASN A 5 -1.77 0.89 3.72
N ASN A 6 -2.89 1.04 4.41
CA ASN A 6 -2.95 1.78 5.68
C ASN A 6 -2.42 0.96 6.85
N LEU A 7 -2.51 -0.37 6.81
CA LEU A 7 -1.79 -1.24 7.74
C LEU A 7 -0.29 -0.98 7.65
N LEU A 8 0.27 -0.94 6.42
CA LEU A 8 1.69 -0.63 6.24
C LEU A 8 2.04 0.75 6.78
N ALA A 9 1.25 1.78 6.48
CA ALA A 9 1.46 3.12 7.03
C ALA A 9 1.44 3.14 8.58
N ALA A 10 0.51 2.40 9.19
CA ALA A 10 0.44 2.27 10.64
C ALA A 10 1.65 1.51 11.22
N MET A 11 2.10 0.44 10.55
CA MET A 11 3.28 -0.32 10.95
C MET A 11 4.56 0.50 10.83
N ILE A 12 4.68 1.37 9.83
CA ILE A 12 5.82 2.30 9.68
C ILE A 12 5.90 3.23 10.90
N ASP A 13 4.80 3.90 11.25
CA ASP A 13 4.80 4.83 12.38
C ASP A 13 4.98 4.09 13.72
N ASN A 14 4.42 2.89 13.87
CA ASN A 14 4.62 2.03 15.05
C ASN A 14 6.07 1.54 15.18
N HIS A 15 6.70 1.18 14.06
CA HIS A 15 8.12 0.81 13.99
C HIS A 15 9.01 1.94 14.49
N ILE A 16 8.76 3.16 14.00
CA ILE A 16 9.49 4.36 14.41
C ILE A 16 9.27 4.66 15.91
N TYR A 17 8.06 4.40 16.41
CA TYR A 17 7.71 4.66 17.81
C TYR A 17 8.46 3.77 18.81
N TRP A 18 8.51 2.45 18.57
CA TRP A 18 8.99 1.50 19.58
C TRP A 18 10.47 1.16 19.51
N GLY A 19 11.13 1.30 18.36
CA GLY A 19 12.53 0.90 18.24
C GLY A 19 13.27 1.48 17.06
N ASN A 20 12.57 1.76 15.96
CA ASN A 20 13.11 2.30 14.74
C ASN A 20 14.40 1.60 14.28
N GLU A 21 14.43 0.27 14.27
CA GLU A 21 15.56 -0.52 13.75
C GLU A 21 15.04 -1.56 12.75
N PRO A 22 15.26 -1.39 11.44
CA PRO A 22 16.16 -0.41 10.83
C PRO A 22 15.66 1.05 10.92
N ALA A 23 16.60 1.97 11.10
CA ALA A 23 16.33 3.39 11.38
C ALA A 23 15.83 4.19 10.18
N LEU A 24 14.51 4.16 9.97
CA LEU A 24 13.82 5.03 9.02
C LEU A 24 14.00 6.50 9.40
N ASP A 25 14.38 7.32 8.43
CA ASP A 25 14.34 8.77 8.55
C ASP A 25 12.91 9.23 8.23
N ALA A 26 12.21 9.78 9.23
CA ALA A 26 10.83 10.24 9.09
C ALA A 26 10.63 11.29 7.98
N ARG A 27 11.71 11.97 7.55
CA ARG A 27 11.70 12.95 6.44
C ARG A 27 11.85 12.30 5.07
N ARG A 28 12.16 11.00 5.02
CA ARG A 28 12.45 10.19 3.83
C ARG A 28 11.53 8.99 3.68
N ILE A 29 10.39 9.02 4.36
CA ILE A 29 9.32 8.05 4.13
C ILE A 29 8.67 8.41 2.81
N ALA A 30 8.73 7.48 1.84
CA ALA A 30 8.07 7.62 0.55
C ALA A 30 6.62 7.14 0.60
N TRP A 31 6.31 6.24 1.55
CA TRP A 31 4.99 5.63 1.69
C TRP A 31 3.95 6.63 2.22
N ARG A 32 2.86 6.80 1.47
CA ARG A 32 1.71 7.64 1.82
C ARG A 32 0.51 6.79 2.24
N ARG A 33 -0.43 7.42 2.93
CA ARG A 33 -1.71 6.78 3.28
C ARG A 33 -2.66 6.77 2.07
N ALA A 34 -3.73 5.99 2.13
CA ALA A 34 -4.69 5.91 1.04
C ALA A 34 -6.14 5.94 1.53
N LEU A 35 -7.00 6.64 0.79
CA LEU A 35 -8.44 6.67 1.01
C LEU A 35 -9.15 6.72 -0.35
N ASP A 36 -10.17 5.89 -0.55
CA ASP A 36 -10.93 5.90 -1.81
C ASP A 36 -12.01 6.98 -1.80
N MET A 37 -11.61 8.24 -1.67
CA MET A 37 -12.48 9.42 -1.69
C MET A 37 -11.75 10.59 -2.33
N ASN A 38 -12.50 11.46 -3.00
CA ASN A 38 -11.97 12.69 -3.60
C ASN A 38 -11.77 13.78 -2.54
N ASP A 39 -10.90 13.54 -1.56
CA ASP A 39 -10.63 14.45 -0.46
C ASP A 39 -9.33 15.24 -0.68
N ARG A 40 -9.48 16.50 -1.11
CA ARG A 40 -8.33 17.39 -1.35
C ARG A 40 -7.60 17.79 -0.07
N ALA A 41 -8.27 17.76 1.09
CA ALA A 41 -7.72 18.27 2.34
C ALA A 41 -6.60 17.38 2.88
N LEU A 42 -6.62 16.09 2.51
CA LEU A 42 -5.66 15.10 2.96
C LEU A 42 -4.38 15.02 2.09
N ARG A 43 -4.26 15.85 1.04
CA ARG A 43 -3.08 15.83 0.15
C ARG A 43 -1.76 16.09 0.89
N ARG A 44 -1.79 16.94 1.92
CA ARG A 44 -0.65 17.23 2.80
C ARG A 44 -1.16 17.40 4.23
N VAL A 45 -0.60 16.63 5.15
CA VAL A 45 -0.97 16.63 6.57
C VAL A 45 0.29 16.50 7.43
N THR A 46 0.16 16.86 8.70
CA THR A 46 1.14 16.49 9.73
C THR A 46 0.49 15.46 10.65
N VAL A 47 1.13 14.31 10.82
CA VAL A 47 0.64 13.19 11.65
C VAL A 47 1.43 13.08 12.96
N ALA A 48 0.96 12.22 13.87
CA ALA A 48 1.63 11.91 15.14
C ALA A 48 1.86 13.15 16.05
N LEU A 49 0.89 14.07 16.07
CA LEU A 49 0.88 15.23 16.97
C LEU A 49 0.25 14.87 18.33
N GLY A 50 0.46 15.73 19.34
CA GLY A 50 -0.21 15.61 20.64
C GLY A 50 0.63 15.01 21.77
N GLY A 51 1.96 15.07 21.66
CA GLY A 51 2.90 14.67 22.72
C GLY A 51 3.47 13.27 22.55
N SER A 52 4.31 12.85 23.51
CA SER A 52 5.13 11.66 23.40
C SER A 52 4.35 10.36 23.23
N ALA A 53 3.12 10.26 23.75
CA ALA A 53 2.28 9.08 23.60
C ALA A 53 1.79 8.83 22.16
N ASN A 54 1.84 9.83 21.28
CA ASN A 54 1.24 9.79 19.95
C ASN A 54 2.27 9.63 18.82
N GLY A 55 3.55 9.47 19.15
CA GLY A 55 4.61 9.23 18.17
C GLY A 55 5.50 10.45 17.89
N PHE A 56 6.13 10.41 16.71
CA PHE A 56 7.07 11.43 16.25
C PHE A 56 6.46 12.21 15.08
N PRO A 57 6.23 13.53 15.22
CA PRO A 57 5.63 14.33 14.17
C PRO A 57 6.38 14.24 12.84
N ARG A 58 5.63 14.06 11.74
CA ARG A 58 6.17 14.09 10.38
C ARG A 58 5.14 14.58 9.37
N GLU A 59 5.61 15.08 8.24
CA GLU A 59 4.77 15.34 7.08
C GLU A 59 4.33 14.03 6.44
N ASP A 60 3.08 14.02 5.95
CA ASP A 60 2.51 12.91 5.19
C ASP A 60 1.43 13.42 4.22
N GLY A 61 0.75 12.52 3.53
CA GLY A 61 -0.49 12.78 2.83
C GLY A 61 -1.21 11.50 2.47
N PHE A 62 -2.35 11.69 1.83
CA PHE A 62 -3.17 10.62 1.29
C PHE A 62 -3.21 10.70 -0.23
N ASP A 63 -3.23 9.53 -0.84
CA ASP A 63 -3.57 9.36 -2.24
C ASP A 63 -4.89 8.59 -2.36
N ILE A 64 -5.53 8.67 -3.52
CA ILE A 64 -6.71 7.84 -3.79
C ILE A 64 -6.29 6.36 -3.86
N THR A 65 -7.09 5.43 -3.35
CA THR A 65 -6.67 4.02 -3.16
C THR A 65 -6.11 3.36 -4.43
N VAL A 66 -6.65 3.68 -5.60
CA VAL A 66 -6.20 3.14 -6.89
C VAL A 66 -4.80 3.62 -7.31
N ALA A 67 -4.28 4.67 -6.69
CA ALA A 67 -2.92 5.18 -6.91
C ALA A 67 -1.85 4.42 -6.09
N SER A 68 -2.25 3.61 -5.12
CA SER A 68 -1.34 2.86 -4.25
C SER A 68 -0.50 1.86 -5.04
N GLU A 69 0.79 1.72 -4.70
CA GLU A 69 1.64 0.64 -5.23
C GLU A 69 1.06 -0.74 -4.89
N VAL A 70 0.31 -0.87 -3.78
CA VAL A 70 -0.44 -2.10 -3.46
C VAL A 70 -1.42 -2.47 -4.58
N MET A 71 -2.08 -1.49 -5.20
CA MET A 71 -2.98 -1.75 -6.34
C MET A 71 -2.20 -2.24 -7.57
N ALA A 72 -1.06 -1.61 -7.87
CA ALA A 72 -0.21 -2.03 -8.99
C ALA A 72 0.36 -3.44 -8.78
N VAL A 73 0.88 -3.73 -7.59
CA VAL A 73 1.36 -5.06 -7.19
C VAL A 73 0.25 -6.09 -7.25
N PHE A 74 -0.94 -5.76 -6.75
CA PHE A 74 -2.11 -6.63 -6.80
C PHE A 74 -2.50 -7.00 -8.22
N CYS A 75 -2.48 -6.03 -9.15
CA CYS A 75 -2.81 -6.29 -10.55
C CYS A 75 -1.73 -7.09 -11.29
N LEU A 76 -0.49 -7.12 -10.80
CA LEU A 76 0.62 -7.83 -11.45
C LEU A 76 1.00 -9.16 -10.78
N ALA A 77 0.38 -9.50 -9.64
CA ALA A 77 0.65 -10.75 -8.95
C ALA A 77 0.02 -11.94 -9.71
N THR A 78 0.74 -13.07 -9.78
CA THR A 78 0.23 -14.31 -10.41
C THR A 78 -0.46 -15.25 -9.42
N ASP A 79 -0.12 -15.13 -8.14
CA ASP A 79 -0.63 -15.95 -7.04
C ASP A 79 -0.33 -15.26 -5.69
N LEU A 80 -0.77 -15.85 -4.58
CA LEU A 80 -0.55 -15.30 -3.23
C LEU A 80 0.93 -15.24 -2.82
N GLY A 81 1.74 -16.20 -3.26
CA GLY A 81 3.18 -16.21 -2.98
C GLY A 81 3.89 -15.08 -3.71
N ASP A 82 3.55 -14.88 -4.99
CA ASP A 82 4.04 -13.76 -5.80
C ASP A 82 3.57 -12.41 -5.25
N LEU A 83 2.31 -12.32 -4.82
CA LEU A 83 1.76 -11.13 -4.15
C LEU A 83 2.61 -10.77 -2.91
N GLN A 84 2.81 -11.72 -1.99
CA GLN A 84 3.59 -11.47 -0.77
C GLN A 84 5.02 -11.05 -1.07
N ARG A 85 5.66 -11.70 -2.05
CA ARG A 85 7.03 -11.39 -2.49
C ARG A 85 7.12 -9.97 -3.03
N ARG A 86 6.17 -9.56 -3.89
CA ARG A 86 6.12 -8.21 -4.47
C ARG A 86 5.83 -7.15 -3.41
N LEU A 87 4.87 -7.40 -2.52
CA LEU A 87 4.59 -6.52 -1.39
C LEU A 87 5.83 -6.33 -0.52
N GLY A 88 6.55 -7.40 -0.22
CA GLY A 88 7.79 -7.35 0.56
C GLY A 88 8.93 -6.58 -0.11
N ALA A 89 8.93 -6.49 -1.44
CA ALA A 89 9.95 -5.79 -2.22
C ALA A 89 9.71 -4.27 -2.33
N MET A 90 8.50 -3.79 -2.05
CA MET A 90 8.17 -2.35 -2.10
C MET A 90 9.05 -1.55 -1.16
N VAL A 91 9.46 -0.35 -1.60
CA VAL A 91 10.32 0.56 -0.83
C VAL A 91 9.43 1.51 -0.03
N ILE A 92 9.65 1.59 1.28
CA ILE A 92 8.85 2.46 2.17
C ILE A 92 9.57 3.75 2.52
N GLY A 93 10.89 3.79 2.42
CA GLY A 93 11.70 4.96 2.68
C GLY A 93 13.17 4.64 2.79
N GLU A 94 13.92 5.58 3.36
CA GLU A 94 15.36 5.49 3.52
C GLU A 94 15.77 5.77 4.97
N THR A 95 16.92 5.24 5.35
CA THR A 95 17.65 5.66 6.54
C THR A 95 18.35 7.00 6.32
N ARG A 96 18.95 7.56 7.39
CA ARG A 96 19.75 8.81 7.30
C ARG A 96 20.98 8.67 6.41
N ASP A 97 21.59 7.49 6.39
CA ASP A 97 22.72 7.09 5.53
C ASP A 97 22.28 6.66 4.12
N ARG A 98 21.00 6.83 3.76
CA ARG A 98 20.41 6.52 2.44
C ARG A 98 20.38 5.04 2.10
N ARG A 99 20.32 4.16 3.10
CA ARG A 99 19.97 2.76 2.88
C ARG A 99 18.46 2.66 2.64
N VAL A 100 18.08 1.99 1.56
CA VAL A 100 16.69 1.68 1.23
C VAL A 100 16.12 0.70 2.24
N ILE A 101 14.93 1.02 2.75
CA ILE A 101 14.14 0.16 3.63
C ILE A 101 12.88 -0.29 2.88
N ARG A 102 12.61 -1.59 2.95
CA ARG A 102 11.48 -2.26 2.29
C ARG A 102 10.42 -2.71 3.29
N VAL A 103 9.25 -3.05 2.76
CA VAL A 103 8.14 -3.62 3.54
C VAL A 103 8.55 -4.88 4.32
N ALA A 104 9.36 -5.74 3.70
CA ALA A 104 9.86 -6.96 4.35
C ALA A 104 10.76 -6.67 5.56
N ASP A 105 11.50 -5.55 5.56
CA ASP A 105 12.42 -5.19 6.64
C ASP A 105 11.69 -4.84 7.95
N ILE A 106 10.39 -4.49 7.86
CA ILE A 106 9.51 -4.26 9.01
C ILE A 106 8.42 -5.33 9.16
N MET A 107 8.62 -6.49 8.52
CA MET A 107 7.76 -7.69 8.64
C MET A 107 6.27 -7.47 8.30
N ALA A 108 5.95 -6.50 7.44
CA ALA A 108 4.55 -6.17 7.12
C ALA A 108 3.95 -7.00 5.98
N SER A 109 4.78 -7.62 5.13
CA SER A 109 4.33 -8.28 3.88
C SER A 109 3.30 -9.38 4.10
N GLY A 110 3.50 -10.25 5.10
CA GLY A 110 2.56 -11.34 5.40
C GLY A 110 1.19 -10.84 5.87
N ALA A 111 1.17 -9.83 6.75
CA ALA A 111 -0.07 -9.25 7.25
C ALA A 111 -0.85 -8.50 6.16
N MET A 112 -0.13 -7.78 5.28
CA MET A 112 -0.74 -7.17 4.09
C MET A 112 -1.32 -8.22 3.14
N THR A 113 -0.60 -9.34 2.93
CA THR A 113 -1.06 -10.46 2.10
C THR A 113 -2.33 -11.08 2.68
N ALA A 114 -2.39 -11.28 4.00
CA ALA A 114 -3.57 -11.81 4.67
C ALA A 114 -4.82 -10.94 4.43
N LEU A 115 -4.69 -9.60 4.49
CA LEU A 115 -5.77 -8.67 4.18
C LEU A 115 -6.22 -8.69 2.71
N LEU A 116 -5.40 -9.23 1.81
CA LEU A 116 -5.67 -9.30 0.37
C LEU A 116 -6.01 -10.71 -0.11
N LYS A 117 -6.02 -11.70 0.79
CA LYS A 117 -6.16 -13.12 0.46
C LYS A 117 -7.39 -13.38 -0.43
N ASP A 118 -8.57 -13.01 0.06
CA ASP A 118 -9.82 -13.23 -0.66
C ASP A 118 -9.98 -12.22 -1.79
N ALA A 119 -9.45 -11.00 -1.60
CA ALA A 119 -9.51 -9.95 -2.59
C ALA A 119 -8.79 -10.34 -3.89
N LEU A 120 -7.80 -11.24 -3.87
CA LEU A 120 -7.04 -11.65 -5.05
C LEU A 120 -7.86 -12.52 -6.03
N ALA A 121 -9.02 -13.04 -5.61
CA ALA A 121 -9.90 -13.82 -6.48
C ALA A 121 -10.67 -12.92 -7.47
N PRO A 122 -10.62 -13.17 -8.79
CA PRO A 122 -11.39 -12.41 -9.77
C PRO A 122 -12.90 -12.47 -9.51
N ASN A 123 -13.59 -11.34 -9.73
CA ASN A 123 -15.04 -11.26 -9.56
C ASN A 123 -15.74 -11.59 -10.88
N LEU A 124 -16.52 -12.68 -10.90
CA LEU A 124 -17.38 -13.04 -12.02
C LEU A 124 -18.71 -12.30 -11.96
N VAL A 125 -19.03 -11.63 -13.06
CA VAL A 125 -20.31 -10.96 -13.30
C VAL A 125 -20.79 -11.32 -14.71
N GLN A 126 -21.87 -10.69 -15.17
CA GLN A 126 -22.44 -10.91 -16.50
C GLN A 126 -22.81 -9.58 -17.17
N THR A 127 -22.78 -9.56 -18.51
CA THR A 127 -23.31 -8.45 -19.32
C THR A 127 -24.84 -8.50 -19.39
N LEU A 128 -25.46 -7.50 -20.02
CA LEU A 128 -26.93 -7.49 -20.26
C LEU A 128 -27.42 -8.66 -21.12
N GLU A 129 -26.54 -9.25 -21.94
CA GLU A 129 -26.81 -10.42 -22.78
C GLU A 129 -26.39 -11.74 -22.09
N HIS A 130 -26.14 -11.71 -20.79
CA HIS A 130 -25.74 -12.86 -19.97
C HIS A 130 -24.39 -13.49 -20.35
N ASN A 131 -23.54 -12.79 -21.12
CA ASN A 131 -22.17 -13.22 -21.36
C ASN A 131 -21.32 -13.02 -20.08
N PRO A 132 -20.45 -13.97 -19.71
CA PRO A 132 -19.61 -13.86 -18.52
C PRO A 132 -18.57 -12.74 -18.69
N ALA A 133 -18.31 -11.99 -17.62
CA ALA A 133 -17.29 -10.95 -17.56
C ALA A 133 -16.55 -10.98 -16.21
N LEU A 134 -15.25 -10.70 -16.22
CA LEU A 134 -14.43 -10.57 -15.01
C LEU A 134 -14.12 -9.08 -14.74
N ILE A 135 -14.33 -8.64 -13.50
CA ILE A 135 -13.96 -7.29 -13.05
C ILE A 135 -12.99 -7.41 -11.89
N HIS A 136 -11.73 -7.05 -12.10
CA HIS A 136 -10.70 -7.23 -11.08
C HIS A 136 -9.50 -6.29 -11.26
N GLY A 137 -9.15 -5.57 -10.19
CA GLY A 137 -8.09 -4.57 -10.22
C GLY A 137 -8.51 -3.25 -10.88
N GLY A 138 -7.64 -2.26 -10.81
CA GLY A 138 -7.87 -0.93 -11.38
C GLY A 138 -6.81 0.08 -10.95
N PRO A 139 -5.54 -0.09 -11.38
CA PRO A 139 -4.49 0.89 -11.12
C PRO A 139 -4.63 2.08 -12.06
N PHE A 140 -4.03 3.21 -11.68
CA PHE A 140 -3.87 4.32 -12.62
C PHE A 140 -3.03 3.94 -13.86
N ALA A 141 -3.23 4.65 -14.97
CA ALA A 141 -2.54 4.45 -16.24
C ALA A 141 -1.37 5.42 -16.49
N ASN A 142 -1.13 6.37 -15.57
CA ASN A 142 -0.05 7.36 -15.67
C ASN A 142 1.13 7.03 -14.75
N ILE A 143 0.85 6.68 -13.50
CA ILE A 143 1.86 6.29 -12.49
C ILE A 143 1.96 4.76 -12.32
N ALA A 144 1.10 4.02 -13.03
CA ALA A 144 1.08 2.57 -13.10
C ALA A 144 0.59 2.14 -14.50
N HIS A 145 0.27 0.87 -14.70
CA HIS A 145 0.08 0.27 -16.03
C HIS A 145 -1.35 0.33 -16.59
N GLY A 146 -2.36 0.72 -15.80
CA GLY A 146 -3.72 0.94 -16.30
C GLY A 146 -4.47 -0.27 -16.85
N CYS A 147 -4.12 -1.50 -16.42
CA CYS A 147 -4.82 -2.72 -16.82
C CYS A 147 -5.50 -3.39 -15.62
N ASN A 148 -6.49 -4.24 -15.89
CA ASN A 148 -7.00 -5.20 -14.91
C ASN A 148 -5.91 -6.19 -14.48
N SER A 149 -6.20 -6.99 -13.45
CA SER A 149 -5.21 -7.93 -12.92
C SER A 149 -4.83 -9.05 -13.91
N VAL A 150 -3.58 -9.51 -13.83
CA VAL A 150 -3.07 -10.71 -14.52
C VAL A 150 -3.93 -11.95 -14.24
N ILE A 151 -4.37 -12.18 -13.00
CA ILE A 151 -5.17 -13.38 -12.63
C ILE A 151 -6.54 -13.42 -13.34
N ALA A 152 -7.05 -12.27 -13.79
CA ALA A 152 -8.32 -12.17 -14.49
C ALA A 152 -8.20 -12.23 -16.02
N THR A 153 -6.98 -12.30 -16.58
CA THR A 153 -6.70 -12.33 -18.02
C THR A 153 -6.07 -13.65 -18.42
#